data_AF-A0A922ILF7-F1
#
_entry.id   AF-A0A922ILF7-F1
#
_cell.length_a   1.000
_cell.length_b   1.000
_cell.length_c   1.000
_cell.angle_alpha   90.00
_cell.angle_beta   90.00
_cell.angle_gamma   90.00
#
_symmetry.space_group_name_H-M   'P 1'
#
loop_
_entity.id
_entity.type
_entity.pdbx_description
1 polymer ?
#
loop_
_entity_poly.entity_id
_entity_poly.type
_entity_poly.pdbx_seq_one_letter_code
_entity_poly.pdbx_strand_id
1 'polypeptide(L)'
;MNSNIIIFTKPLSSYFIFYFFLKKDLKDDLKSETIGDFRKVLCQLVVDTPYMLAKSLYYAMKGLGTNDRVLIEIFTTLWNDETRAVADAYKQVLKDKGIEVFVFYFTLEYLSINKQIKESERSLVTDMKKEISGDYEYALMCLVQAERDEIPVLQLKAIPEKGINSIINHELAEADAKDLYASGVG
;
A
#
# COMPACT_ATOMS: atom_id res chain seq x y z
N MET A 1 17.06 -3.40 -43.98
CA MET A 1 16.48 -2.74 -42.79
C MET A 1 15.58 -3.77 -42.12
N ASN A 2 16.14 -4.55 -41.19
CA ASN A 2 15.40 -5.55 -40.42
C ASN A 2 15.02 -4.93 -39.08
N SER A 3 13.76 -4.54 -38.95
CA SER A 3 13.19 -4.09 -37.69
C SER A 3 12.83 -5.33 -36.87
N ASN A 4 13.75 -5.75 -36.00
CA ASN A 4 13.47 -6.76 -34.98
C ASN A 4 12.44 -6.19 -34.00
N ILE A 5 11.18 -6.57 -34.17
CA ILE A 5 10.14 -6.37 -33.15
C ILE A 5 10.44 -7.38 -32.05
N ILE A 6 11.09 -6.90 -30.99
CA ILE A 6 11.26 -7.64 -29.74
C ILE A 6 9.88 -7.70 -29.09
N ILE A 7 9.17 -8.81 -29.28
CA ILE A 7 7.96 -9.12 -28.52
C ILE A 7 8.43 -9.48 -27.12
N PHE A 8 8.29 -8.55 -26.17
CA PHE A 8 8.52 -8.82 -24.76
C PHE A 8 7.52 -9.88 -24.27
N THR A 9 8.01 -11.07 -23.95
CA THR A 9 7.26 -12.25 -23.49
C THR A 9 6.90 -12.20 -22.00
N LYS A 10 6.57 -11.02 -21.46
CA LYS A 10 5.92 -10.94 -20.14
C LYS A 10 4.40 -10.86 -20.36
N PRO A 11 3.57 -11.63 -19.63
CA PRO A 11 2.14 -11.47 -19.71
C PRO A 11 1.80 -10.02 -19.30
N LEU A 12 1.31 -9.24 -20.27
CA LEU A 12 0.74 -7.93 -20.01
C LEU A 12 -0.48 -8.14 -19.11
N SER A 13 -0.63 -7.32 -18.07
CA SER A 13 -1.81 -7.43 -17.20
C SER A 13 -3.07 -7.28 -18.04
N SER A 14 -4.16 -7.97 -17.68
CA SER A 14 -5.43 -7.89 -18.41
C SER A 14 -5.93 -6.45 -18.57
N TYR A 15 -5.58 -5.57 -17.62
CA TYR A 15 -5.83 -4.13 -17.68
C TYR A 15 -5.14 -3.44 -18.87
N PHE A 16 -3.88 -3.81 -19.13
CA PHE A 16 -3.09 -3.23 -20.22
C PHE A 16 -3.65 -3.62 -21.59
N ILE A 17 -4.13 -4.85 -21.74
CA ILE A 17 -4.79 -5.29 -22.98
C ILE A 17 -6.09 -4.52 -23.20
N PHE A 18 -6.92 -4.37 -22.17
CA PHE A 18 -8.20 -3.67 -22.28
C PHE A 18 -8.00 -2.19 -22.64
N TYR A 19 -7.11 -1.50 -21.94
CA TYR A 19 -6.83 -0.08 -22.17
C TYR A 19 -6.23 0.17 -23.57
N PHE A 20 -5.27 -0.67 -23.99
CA PHE A 20 -4.55 -0.47 -25.25
C PHE A 20 -5.38 -0.87 -26.49
N PHE A 21 -6.16 -1.95 -26.42
CA PHE A 21 -6.91 -2.44 -27.58
C PHE A 21 -8.35 -1.91 -27.69
N LEU A 22 -9.01 -1.56 -26.58
CA LEU A 22 -10.43 -1.16 -26.60
C LEU A 22 -10.66 0.34 -26.33
N LYS A 23 -9.61 1.11 -25.99
CA LYS A 23 -9.68 2.55 -25.63
C LYS A 23 -10.75 2.86 -24.57
N LYS A 24 -11.05 1.90 -23.71
CA LYS A 24 -11.98 2.03 -22.59
C LYS A 24 -11.26 1.67 -21.30
N ASP A 25 -11.73 2.23 -20.20
CA ASP A 25 -11.24 1.89 -18.87
C ASP A 25 -12.07 0.73 -18.30
N LEU A 26 -11.41 -0.39 -17.99
CA LEU A 26 -12.08 -1.62 -17.55
C LEU A 26 -12.86 -1.40 -16.25
N LYS A 27 -12.33 -0.57 -15.35
CA LYS A 27 -12.95 -0.31 -14.06
C LYS A 27 -14.21 0.53 -14.22
N ASP A 28 -14.22 1.50 -15.13
CA ASP A 28 -15.41 2.29 -15.43
C ASP A 28 -16.52 1.47 -16.08
N ASP A 29 -16.17 0.61 -17.05
CA ASP A 29 -17.13 -0.30 -17.68
C ASP A 29 -17.74 -1.28 -16.64
N LEU A 30 -16.92 -1.87 -15.77
CA LEU A 30 -17.44 -2.73 -14.69
C LEU A 30 -18.34 -1.95 -13.73
N LYS A 31 -18.03 -0.68 -13.46
CA LYS A 31 -18.80 0.17 -12.54
C LYS A 31 -20.16 0.56 -13.13
N SER A 32 -20.26 0.77 -14.45
CA SER A 32 -21.52 1.07 -15.14
C SER A 32 -22.41 -0.16 -15.33
N GLU A 33 -21.81 -1.32 -15.59
CA GLU A 33 -22.54 -2.55 -15.90
C GLU A 33 -22.94 -3.37 -14.66
N THR A 34 -22.39 -3.06 -13.48
CA THR A 34 -22.68 -3.81 -12.25
C THR A 34 -23.15 -2.91 -11.11
N ILE A 35 -23.86 -3.49 -10.14
CA ILE A 35 -24.40 -2.78 -8.97
C ILE A 35 -24.16 -3.55 -7.67
N GLY A 36 -24.47 -2.91 -6.53
CA GLY A 36 -24.43 -3.55 -5.21
C GLY A 36 -23.03 -4.00 -4.78
N ASP A 37 -22.97 -5.06 -3.98
CA ASP A 37 -21.71 -5.60 -3.46
C ASP A 37 -20.89 -6.31 -4.52
N PHE A 38 -21.53 -6.87 -5.54
CA PHE A 38 -20.85 -7.46 -6.69
C PHE A 38 -19.97 -6.45 -7.42
N ARG A 39 -20.50 -5.24 -7.67
CA ARG A 39 -19.70 -4.11 -8.20
C ARG A 39 -18.50 -3.79 -7.33
N LYS A 40 -18.71 -3.72 -6.00
CA LYS A 40 -17.64 -3.35 -5.08
C LYS A 40 -16.48 -4.33 -5.19
N VAL A 41 -16.75 -5.63 -5.17
CA VAL A 41 -15.72 -6.67 -5.29
C VAL A 41 -15.01 -6.59 -6.64
N LEU A 42 -15.75 -6.48 -7.75
CA LEU A 42 -15.15 -6.36 -9.09
C LEU A 42 -14.24 -5.13 -9.22
N CYS A 43 -14.68 -3.98 -8.74
CA CYS A 43 -13.88 -2.76 -8.76
C CYS A 43 -12.62 -2.86 -7.89
N GLN A 44 -12.59 -3.71 -6.86
CA GLN A 44 -11.37 -3.95 -6.07
C GLN A 44 -10.42 -4.93 -6.78
N LEU A 45 -10.95 -5.90 -7.54
CA LEU A 45 -10.15 -6.91 -8.25
C LEU A 45 -9.40 -6.37 -9.47
N VAL A 46 -9.91 -5.31 -10.11
CA VAL A 46 -9.29 -4.72 -11.32
C VAL A 46 -8.36 -3.56 -11.04
N VAL A 47 -8.13 -3.25 -9.76
CA VAL A 47 -7.23 -2.18 -9.33
C VAL A 47 -5.96 -2.80 -8.77
N ASP A 48 -4.82 -2.17 -9.01
CA ASP A 48 -3.54 -2.63 -8.50
C ASP A 48 -3.59 -2.81 -6.97
N THR A 49 -3.05 -3.93 -6.47
CA THR A 49 -3.06 -4.29 -5.05
C THR A 49 -2.57 -3.16 -4.14
N PRO A 50 -1.46 -2.45 -4.44
CA PRO A 50 -0.99 -1.36 -3.58
C PRO A 50 -2.00 -0.22 -3.46
N TYR A 51 -2.70 0.12 -4.56
CA TYR A 51 -3.73 1.16 -4.54
C TYR A 51 -4.97 0.71 -3.77
N MET A 52 -5.40 -0.54 -3.95
CA MET A 52 -6.53 -1.12 -3.21
C MET A 52 -6.28 -1.09 -1.69
N LEU A 53 -5.08 -1.51 -1.26
CA LEU A 53 -4.68 -1.48 0.15
C LEU A 53 -4.55 -0.05 0.66
N ALA A 54 -3.90 0.84 -0.10
CA ALA A 54 -3.78 2.26 0.26
C ALA A 54 -5.14 2.95 0.42
N LYS A 55 -6.10 2.63 -0.45
CA LYS A 55 -7.47 3.14 -0.35
C LYS A 55 -8.19 2.62 0.90
N SER A 56 -7.94 1.36 1.29
CA SER A 56 -8.48 0.78 2.51
C SER A 56 -7.89 1.45 3.76
N LEU A 57 -6.58 1.69 3.79
CA LEU A 57 -5.89 2.47 4.83
C LEU A 57 -6.46 3.89 4.92
N TYR A 58 -6.70 4.55 3.79
CA TYR A 58 -7.28 5.90 3.77
C TYR A 58 -8.66 5.93 4.44
N TYR A 59 -9.54 4.99 4.12
CA TYR A 59 -10.86 4.93 4.76
C TYR A 59 -10.81 4.49 6.21
N ALA A 60 -9.82 3.68 6.61
CA ALA A 60 -9.59 3.31 8.00
C ALA A 60 -9.21 4.50 8.88
N MET A 61 -8.58 5.54 8.31
CA MET A 61 -8.11 6.74 9.02
C MET A 61 -8.95 8.00 8.79
N LYS A 62 -9.75 8.10 7.72
CA LYS A 62 -10.55 9.31 7.43
C LYS A 62 -11.83 9.44 8.28
N GLY A 63 -12.30 8.34 8.86
CA GLY A 63 -13.62 8.23 9.50
C GLY A 63 -13.71 8.87 10.89
N LEU A 64 -14.85 8.66 11.56
CA LEU A 64 -14.95 8.94 13.00
C LEU A 64 -14.22 7.82 13.75
N GLY A 65 -13.07 8.17 14.34
CA GLY A 65 -12.15 7.21 14.91
C GLY A 65 -11.37 6.44 13.85
N THR A 66 -10.47 5.59 14.34
CA THR A 66 -9.53 4.84 13.51
C THR A 66 -9.93 3.36 13.49
N ASN A 67 -9.90 2.71 12.32
CA ASN A 67 -10.14 1.28 12.22
C ASN A 67 -8.82 0.50 12.34
N ASP A 68 -8.36 0.32 13.57
CA ASP A 68 -7.09 -0.34 13.91
C ASP A 68 -6.98 -1.76 13.36
N ARG A 69 -8.09 -2.49 13.32
CA ARG A 69 -8.12 -3.85 12.76
C ARG A 69 -7.63 -3.87 11.31
N VAL A 70 -8.04 -2.89 10.50
CA VAL A 70 -7.61 -2.77 9.10
C VAL A 70 -6.14 -2.36 9.01
N LEU A 71 -5.66 -1.48 9.88
CA LEU A 71 -4.25 -1.10 9.92
C LEU A 71 -3.36 -2.32 10.21
N ILE A 72 -3.70 -3.09 11.25
CA ILE A 72 -2.97 -4.31 11.63
C ILE A 72 -3.03 -5.34 10.50
N GLU A 73 -4.21 -5.63 9.96
CA GLU A 73 -4.39 -6.61 8.88
C GLU A 73 -3.52 -6.27 7.66
N ILE A 74 -3.47 -5.01 7.26
CA ILE A 74 -2.69 -4.58 6.10
C ILE A 74 -1.19 -4.59 6.43
N PHE A 75 -0.74 -3.89 7.48
CA PHE A 75 0.70 -3.73 7.74
C PHE A 75 1.40 -5.04 8.12
N THR A 76 0.68 -6.00 8.70
CA THR A 76 1.27 -7.31 9.03
C THR A 76 1.52 -8.19 7.80
N THR A 77 0.88 -7.91 6.66
CA THR A 77 0.99 -8.71 5.43
C THR A 77 1.98 -8.13 4.40
N LEU A 78 2.51 -6.95 4.64
CA LEU A 78 3.41 -6.26 3.71
C LEU A 78 4.88 -6.42 4.10
N TRP A 79 5.71 -6.73 3.09
CA TRP A 79 7.16 -6.58 3.19
C TRP A 79 7.62 -5.20 2.72
N ASN A 80 8.91 -4.89 2.88
CA ASN A 80 9.45 -3.55 2.66
C ASN A 80 9.10 -2.95 1.28
N ASP A 81 9.32 -3.68 0.19
CA ASP A 81 9.01 -3.19 -1.17
C ASP A 81 7.51 -2.95 -1.39
N GLU A 82 6.67 -3.82 -0.82
CA GLU A 82 5.22 -3.70 -0.92
C GLU A 82 4.70 -2.53 -0.07
N THR A 83 5.25 -2.33 1.13
CA THR A 83 4.97 -1.19 2.00
C THR A 83 5.30 0.12 1.30
N ARG A 84 6.47 0.22 0.64
CA ARG A 84 6.86 1.41 -0.15
C ARG A 84 5.87 1.65 -1.30
N ALA A 85 5.49 0.60 -2.03
CA ALA A 85 4.51 0.70 -3.11
C ALA A 85 3.12 1.17 -2.59
N VAL A 86 2.67 0.67 -1.44
CA VAL A 86 1.43 1.10 -0.78
C VAL A 86 1.53 2.55 -0.32
N ALA A 87 2.65 2.96 0.25
CA ALA A 87 2.88 4.34 0.69
C ALA A 87 2.83 5.35 -0.47
N ASP A 88 3.40 4.99 -1.63
CA ASP A 88 3.31 5.81 -2.84
C ASP A 88 1.91 5.80 -3.44
N ALA A 89 1.24 4.65 -3.47
CA ALA A 89 -0.15 4.56 -3.91
C ALA A 89 -1.10 5.36 -2.99
N TYR A 90 -0.79 5.48 -1.69
CA TYR A 90 -1.55 6.31 -0.75
C TYR A 90 -1.50 7.79 -1.14
N LYS A 91 -0.34 8.30 -1.58
CA LYS A 91 -0.25 9.67 -2.11
C LYS A 91 -1.14 9.85 -3.35
N GLN A 92 -1.26 8.83 -4.20
CA GLN A 92 -2.17 8.87 -5.34
C GLN A 92 -3.64 8.86 -4.90
N VAL A 93 -4.01 8.02 -3.93
CA VAL A 93 -5.37 8.02 -3.34
C VAL A 93 -5.71 9.39 -2.76
N LEU A 94 -4.78 10.03 -2.07
CA LEU A 94 -4.97 11.39 -1.54
C LEU A 94 -5.24 12.40 -2.65
N LYS A 95 -4.52 12.33 -3.78
CA LYS A 95 -4.77 13.19 -4.96
C LYS A 95 -6.16 12.93 -5.54
N ASP A 96 -6.50 11.66 -5.78
CA ASP A 96 -7.79 11.27 -6.35
C ASP A 96 -8.96 11.71 -5.48
N LYS A 97 -8.80 11.66 -4.15
CA LYS A 97 -9.81 12.13 -3.18
C LYS A 97 -9.78 13.63 -2.92
N GLY A 98 -8.64 14.28 -3.08
CA GLY A 98 -8.51 15.74 -3.05
C GLY A 98 -9.21 16.41 -4.24
N ILE A 99 -9.22 15.75 -5.41
CA ILE A 99 -9.96 16.22 -6.60
C ILE A 99 -11.47 16.28 -6.33
N GLU A 100 -12.07 15.31 -5.64
CA GLU A 100 -13.49 15.34 -5.25
C GLU A 100 -13.82 16.56 -4.36
N VAL A 101 -12.84 17.05 -3.58
CA VAL A 101 -13.01 18.23 -2.71
C VAL A 101 -12.79 19.52 -3.51
N PHE A 102 -11.80 19.57 -4.40
CA PHE A 102 -11.47 20.77 -5.20
C PHE A 102 -12.61 21.22 -6.13
N VAL A 103 -13.39 20.28 -6.67
CA VAL A 103 -14.57 20.60 -7.51
C VAL A 103 -15.65 21.38 -6.73
N PHE A 104 -15.71 21.24 -5.40
CA PHE A 104 -16.66 21.98 -4.55
C PHE A 104 -16.17 23.38 -4.15
N TYR A 105 -14.84 23.61 -4.09
CA TYR A 105 -14.25 24.88 -3.66
C TYR A 105 -14.05 25.90 -4.80
N PHE A 106 -14.46 25.58 -6.03
CA PHE A 106 -14.38 26.50 -7.17
C PHE A 106 -15.28 27.75 -7.04
N THR A 107 -15.95 27.95 -5.90
CA THR A 107 -16.82 29.12 -5.66
C THR A 107 -16.20 30.22 -4.80
N LEU A 108 -15.06 30.05 -4.11
CA LEU A 108 -14.49 31.09 -3.24
C LEU A 108 -12.95 31.13 -3.27
N GLU A 109 -12.39 32.18 -3.87
CA GLU A 109 -10.96 32.35 -4.14
C GLU A 109 -10.29 33.23 -3.07
N TYR A 110 -9.20 32.73 -2.44
CA TYR A 110 -8.06 33.40 -1.76
C TYR A 110 -7.41 32.55 -0.63
N LEU A 111 -8.02 31.42 -0.22
CA LEU A 111 -7.45 30.47 0.77
C LEU A 111 -6.64 29.30 0.13
N SER A 112 -6.51 29.25 -1.20
CA SER A 112 -6.11 28.04 -1.94
C SER A 112 -4.62 27.66 -1.85
N ILE A 113 -3.70 28.60 -1.62
CA ILE A 113 -2.25 28.32 -1.76
C ILE A 113 -1.69 27.57 -0.54
N ASN A 114 -1.97 28.03 0.69
CA ASN A 114 -1.47 27.36 1.91
C ASN A 114 -2.11 25.97 2.13
N LYS A 115 -3.35 25.78 1.66
CA LYS A 115 -4.03 24.47 1.68
C LYS A 115 -3.40 23.49 0.69
N GLN A 116 -3.08 23.93 -0.52
CA GLN A 116 -2.37 23.12 -1.51
C GLN A 116 -0.96 22.71 -1.04
N ILE A 117 -0.22 23.60 -0.38
CA ILE A 117 1.12 23.28 0.15
C ILE A 117 1.00 22.20 1.24
N LYS A 118 0.06 22.32 2.19
CA LYS A 118 -0.17 21.30 3.23
C LYS A 118 -0.64 19.95 2.68
N GLU A 119 -1.45 19.94 1.62
CA GLU A 119 -1.87 18.69 0.97
C GLU A 119 -0.75 18.04 0.15
N SER A 120 0.24 18.81 -0.32
CA SER A 120 1.39 18.27 -1.07
C SER A 120 2.36 17.43 -0.23
N GLU A 121 2.45 17.69 1.08
CA GLU A 121 3.29 16.93 2.03
C GLU A 121 2.53 15.80 2.74
N ARG A 122 1.21 15.73 2.56
CA ARG A 122 0.38 14.69 3.19
C ARG A 122 0.76 13.31 2.63
N SER A 123 1.00 12.37 3.54
CA SER A 123 1.43 11.00 3.25
C SER A 123 0.78 10.02 4.23
N LEU A 124 0.98 8.72 3.99
CA LEU A 124 0.54 7.65 4.89
C LEU A 124 1.07 7.87 6.31
N VAL A 125 2.37 8.10 6.45
CA VAL A 125 3.03 8.33 7.75
C VAL A 125 2.44 9.53 8.48
N THR A 126 2.20 10.64 7.77
CA THR A 126 1.67 11.85 8.41
C THR A 126 0.22 11.71 8.86
N ASP A 127 -0.55 10.85 8.19
CA ASP A 127 -1.93 10.56 8.62
C ASP A 127 -1.91 9.62 9.82
N MET A 128 -1.10 8.57 9.79
CA MET A 128 -0.97 7.64 10.93
C MET A 128 -0.57 8.35 12.22
N LYS A 129 0.47 9.19 12.21
CA LYS A 129 0.92 9.93 13.41
C LYS A 129 -0.15 10.84 14.05
N LYS A 130 -1.26 11.10 13.36
CA LYS A 130 -2.40 11.87 13.93
C LYS A 130 -3.47 10.96 14.53
N GLU A 131 -3.55 9.72 14.03
CA GLU A 131 -4.62 8.77 14.35
C GLU A 131 -4.22 7.81 15.48
N ILE A 132 -2.95 7.43 15.55
CA ILE A 132 -2.45 6.45 16.53
C ILE A 132 -1.46 7.12 17.50
N SER A 133 -1.36 6.59 18.72
CA SER A 133 -0.45 7.10 19.76
C SER A 133 0.12 5.98 20.65
N GLY A 134 1.20 6.30 21.38
CA GLY A 134 1.83 5.40 22.35
C GLY A 134 2.62 4.25 21.72
N ASP A 135 2.79 3.14 22.45
CA ASP A 135 3.59 2.00 22.00
C ASP A 135 3.02 1.35 20.73
N TYR A 136 1.69 1.41 20.57
CA TYR A 136 1.02 0.94 19.36
C TYR A 136 1.35 1.79 18.13
N GLU A 137 1.44 3.13 18.28
CA GLU A 137 1.96 3.99 17.22
C GLU A 137 3.38 3.58 16.84
N TYR A 138 4.25 3.44 17.84
CA TYR A 138 5.65 3.08 17.61
C TYR A 138 5.76 1.76 16.83
N ALA A 139 5.04 0.71 17.26
CA ALA A 139 5.05 -0.59 16.61
C ALA A 139 4.57 -0.53 15.15
N LEU A 140 3.47 0.17 14.86
CA LEU A 140 3.00 0.33 13.48
C LEU A 140 3.95 1.19 12.64
N MET A 141 4.56 2.21 13.23
CA MET A 141 5.54 3.06 12.55
C MET A 141 6.79 2.27 12.13
N CYS A 142 7.25 1.31 12.94
CA CYS A 142 8.34 0.39 12.56
C CYS A 142 8.00 -0.44 11.32
N LEU A 143 6.74 -0.86 11.15
CA LEU A 143 6.32 -1.59 9.95
C LEU A 143 6.29 -0.69 8.71
N VAL A 144 5.79 0.55 8.86
CA VAL A 144 5.62 1.51 7.76
C VAL A 144 6.95 2.06 7.25
N GLN A 145 7.99 2.07 8.09
CA GLN A 145 9.35 2.47 7.70
C GLN A 145 9.94 1.58 6.59
N ALA A 146 9.44 0.34 6.45
CA ALA A 146 9.90 -0.58 5.41
C ALA A 146 11.42 -0.86 5.49
N GLU A 147 11.92 -1.06 6.72
CA GLU A 147 13.31 -1.37 7.03
C GLU A 147 13.44 -2.70 7.81
N ARG A 148 12.51 -3.64 7.56
CA ARG A 148 12.57 -5.00 8.15
C ARG A 148 13.79 -5.74 7.57
N ASP A 149 14.32 -6.71 8.29
CA ASP A 149 15.38 -7.58 7.78
C ASP A 149 14.98 -8.20 6.44
N GLU A 150 15.82 -8.14 5.42
CA GLU A 150 15.52 -8.67 4.09
C GLU A 150 16.36 -9.91 3.77
N ILE A 151 15.73 -10.88 3.12
CA ILE A 151 16.41 -12.03 2.55
C ILE A 151 16.58 -11.80 1.05
N PRO A 152 17.83 -11.80 0.52
CA PRO A 152 18.07 -11.69 -0.91
C PRO A 152 17.26 -12.71 -1.72
N VAL A 153 16.69 -12.27 -2.85
CA VAL A 153 15.83 -13.11 -3.71
C VAL A 153 16.50 -14.43 -4.12
N LEU A 154 17.82 -14.42 -4.33
CA LEU A 154 18.57 -15.64 -4.66
C LEU A 154 18.58 -16.64 -3.51
N GLN A 155 18.67 -16.18 -2.27
CA GLN A 155 18.58 -17.05 -1.09
C GLN A 155 17.15 -17.56 -0.90
N LEU A 156 16.14 -16.71 -1.06
CA LEU A 156 14.73 -17.12 -1.01
C LEU A 156 14.42 -18.23 -2.02
N LYS A 157 14.87 -18.08 -3.28
CA LYS A 157 14.69 -19.10 -4.33
C LYS A 157 15.41 -20.42 -4.04
N ALA A 158 16.49 -20.38 -3.27
CA ALA A 158 17.27 -21.55 -2.92
C ALA A 158 16.73 -22.31 -1.69
N ILE A 159 15.74 -21.78 -0.96
CA ILE A 159 15.18 -22.44 0.23
C ILE A 159 14.70 -23.88 -0.04
N PRO A 160 14.00 -24.20 -1.15
CA PRO A 160 13.56 -25.58 -1.40
C PRO A 160 14.72 -26.59 -1.50
N GLU A 161 15.92 -26.13 -1.88
CA GLU A 161 17.11 -26.96 -2.03
C GLU A 161 18.01 -26.93 -0.79
N LYS A 162 18.25 -25.74 -0.23
CA LYS A 162 19.19 -25.51 0.88
C LYS A 162 18.55 -25.58 2.26
N GLY A 163 17.22 -25.61 2.33
CA GLY A 163 16.46 -25.54 3.58
C GLY A 163 16.46 -24.17 4.23
N ILE A 164 15.56 -24.01 5.21
CA ILE A 164 15.37 -22.75 5.95
C ILE A 164 16.61 -22.35 6.78
N ASN A 165 17.42 -23.33 7.19
CA ASN A 165 18.64 -23.09 7.97
C ASN A 165 19.67 -22.21 7.23
N SER A 166 19.53 -22.07 5.90
CA SER A 166 20.39 -21.21 5.09
C SER A 166 20.09 -19.70 5.21
N ILE A 167 18.97 -19.33 5.83
CA ILE A 167 18.50 -17.93 5.91
C ILE A 167 18.16 -17.46 7.33
N ILE A 168 18.41 -18.30 8.34
CA ILE A 168 18.17 -17.97 9.75
C ILE A 168 19.50 -17.88 10.51
N ASN A 169 19.52 -17.06 11.56
CA ASN A 169 20.65 -16.93 12.46
C ASN A 169 20.24 -17.37 13.88
N HIS A 170 20.75 -18.52 14.32
CA HIS A 170 20.42 -19.08 15.63
C HIS A 170 20.99 -18.27 16.80
N GLU A 171 22.18 -17.69 16.65
CA GLU A 171 22.80 -16.86 17.69
C GLU A 171 22.00 -15.57 17.92
N LEU A 172 21.57 -14.95 16.81
CA LEU A 172 20.69 -13.78 16.87
C LEU A 172 19.33 -14.13 17.50
N ALA A 173 18.72 -15.23 17.08
CA ALA A 173 17.44 -15.67 17.65
C ALA A 173 17.52 -15.95 19.17
N GLU A 174 18.65 -16.48 19.66
CA GLU A 174 18.87 -16.68 21.09
C GLU A 174 19.03 -15.35 21.85
N ALA A 175 19.73 -14.38 21.25
CA ALA A 175 19.86 -13.03 21.81
C ALA A 175 18.48 -12.35 21.91
N ASP A 176 17.71 -12.35 20.82
CA ASP A 176 16.36 -11.77 20.77
C ASP A 176 15.43 -12.43 21.81
N ALA A 177 15.53 -13.75 22.01
CA ALA A 177 14.74 -14.45 23.02
C ALA A 177 15.04 -13.97 24.46
N LYS A 178 16.30 -13.65 24.77
CA LYS A 178 16.70 -13.09 26.08
C LYS A 178 16.15 -11.69 26.27
N ASP A 179 16.21 -10.85 25.23
CA ASP A 179 15.71 -9.48 25.26
C ASP A 179 14.18 -9.42 25.41
N LEU A 180 13.47 -10.31 24.70
CA LEU A 180 12.02 -10.48 24.84
C LEU A 180 11.62 -10.92 26.24
N TYR A 181 12.35 -11.87 26.84
CA TYR A 181 12.10 -12.31 28.22
C TYR A 181 12.31 -11.16 29.21
N ALA A 182 13.40 -10.41 29.09
CA ALA A 182 13.71 -9.30 29.98
C ALA A 182 12.67 -8.17 29.90
N SER A 183 12.09 -7.94 28.72
CA SER A 183 11.10 -6.88 28.48
C SER A 183 9.69 -7.21 29.01
N GLY A 184 9.44 -8.47 29.39
CA GLY A 184 8.16 -8.92 29.97
C GLY A 184 8.14 -8.99 31.50
N VAL A 185 9.30 -8.86 32.16
CA VAL A 185 9.41 -8.91 33.62
C VAL A 185 9.45 -7.48 34.15
N GLY A 186 8.27 -6.94 34.46
CA GLY A 186 8.06 -5.62 35.07
C GLY A 186 7.08 -5.70 36.23
#